data_AF-A0A545U0R3-F1
#
_entry.id   AF-A0A545U0R3-F1
#
_cell.length_a   1.000
_cell.length_b   1.000
_cell.length_c   1.000
_cell.angle_alpha   90.00
_cell.angle_beta   90.00
_cell.angle_gamma   90.00
#
_symmetry.space_group_name_H-M   'P 1'
#
loop_
_entity.id
_entity.type
_entity.pdbx_description
1 polymer ?
#
loop_
_entity_poly.entity_id
_entity_poly.type
_entity_poly.pdbx_seq_one_letter_code
_entity_poly.pdbx_strand_id
1 'polypeptide(L)'
;MKRSDLPFGSEFSPSQIELARVLEMADEHGGDWHAFEDAVRATYFDNHKTTEYNRGKLANNTKLGMIAYGIIDREAALTEFGQELLLLTNDEPSLYERFAKHILLNLHGMTLVRCIQDMVAAGEVVTLTTLREGLAARGVHYPSGGKHPSMMRLWLAKAGVFVGSRWQVNPHRIEDILGLNPDEFEALADFTPEQRTFLRALANTGERDPQPANKIVKLATATYGIKFPEKSLPKMVLHSLVEAGYITADKTTTGRGAKPFQVAPTDKLIADVVEPLLEQLKGQTDPKLLALLRTPLSDILEEIKEKDRYKAGLALEALAFKIMRLLDMTYVATRLRANQTGGAEVDLVFESARLVFSRWQIQCKNTARVSLDDVAKEVGLTHFLKSNVIVMVTTGDIGNEARRYANRIMADSNLAIVMLDGGDLHNISDSPATVIRAFEREARHAMNLKKLDL
;
A
#
# COMPACT_ATOMS: atom_id res chain seq x y z
N MET A 1 18.55 31.30 -6.46
CA MET A 1 18.16 30.35 -5.40
C MET A 1 17.29 29.28 -6.05
N LYS A 2 17.55 27.98 -5.85
CA LYS A 2 16.72 26.92 -6.45
C LYS A 2 15.30 27.02 -5.85
N ARG A 3 14.26 26.92 -6.69
CA ARG A 3 12.86 26.90 -6.24
C ARG A 3 12.61 25.60 -5.45
N SER A 4 11.77 25.67 -4.42
CA SER A 4 11.31 24.48 -3.68
C SER A 4 10.51 23.57 -4.60
N ASP A 5 10.77 22.27 -4.54
CA ASP A 5 9.99 21.22 -5.22
C ASP A 5 8.72 20.89 -4.40
N LEU A 6 8.74 21.12 -3.08
CA LEU A 6 7.53 21.06 -2.24
C LEU A 6 6.72 22.37 -2.33
N PRO A 7 5.38 22.31 -2.33
CA PRO A 7 4.52 23.48 -2.37
C PRO A 7 4.77 24.39 -1.17
N PHE A 8 4.73 25.70 -1.43
CA PHE A 8 4.70 26.68 -0.36
C PHE A 8 3.43 26.48 0.48
N GLY A 9 3.55 26.59 1.80
CA GLY A 9 2.43 26.33 2.71
C GLY A 9 2.47 27.16 3.98
N SER A 10 3.33 28.19 4.04
CA SER A 10 3.36 29.08 5.20
C SER A 10 1.99 29.75 5.34
N GLU A 11 1.43 29.75 6.55
CA GLU A 11 0.07 30.23 6.84
C GLU A 11 -1.08 29.48 6.14
N PHE A 12 -0.79 28.40 5.40
CA PHE A 12 -1.79 27.51 4.81
C PHE A 12 -1.67 26.10 5.42
N SER A 13 -2.27 25.96 6.60
CA SER A 13 -2.20 24.77 7.45
C SER A 13 -3.54 24.54 8.15
N PRO A 14 -3.98 23.30 8.37
CA PRO A 14 -5.23 23.01 9.09
C PRO A 14 -5.17 23.39 10.58
N SER A 15 -3.99 23.73 11.11
CA SER A 15 -3.85 24.28 12.46
C SER A 15 -4.31 25.74 12.59
N GLN A 16 -4.57 26.41 11.46
CA GLN A 16 -4.87 27.83 11.41
C GLN A 16 -5.96 28.18 10.41
N ILE A 17 -6.03 27.45 9.31
CA ILE A 17 -6.94 27.68 8.19
C ILE A 17 -7.93 26.53 8.10
N GLU A 18 -9.20 26.87 7.92
CA GLU A 18 -10.26 25.92 7.61
C GLU A 18 -10.43 25.86 6.10
N LEU A 19 -10.16 24.70 5.49
CA LEU A 19 -10.11 24.56 4.03
C LEU A 19 -11.45 24.94 3.36
N ALA A 20 -12.58 24.46 3.91
CA ALA A 20 -13.91 24.78 3.39
C ALA A 20 -14.16 26.29 3.37
N ARG A 21 -13.80 26.99 4.46
CA ARG A 21 -14.06 28.41 4.60
C ARG A 21 -13.23 29.27 3.65
N VAL A 22 -11.96 28.91 3.39
CA VAL A 22 -11.15 29.63 2.39
C VAL A 22 -11.54 29.31 0.95
N LEU A 23 -12.14 28.14 0.68
CA LEU A 23 -12.74 27.84 -0.62
C LEU A 23 -13.97 28.72 -0.89
N GLU A 24 -14.84 28.89 0.11
CA GLU A 24 -15.99 29.81 0.03
C GLU A 24 -15.54 31.26 -0.21
N MET A 25 -14.51 31.74 0.48
CA MET A 25 -13.95 33.08 0.24
C MET A 25 -13.41 33.25 -1.18
N ALA A 26 -12.79 32.20 -1.73
CA ALA A 26 -12.28 32.23 -3.11
C ALA A 26 -13.41 32.18 -4.15
N ASP A 27 -14.54 31.55 -3.83
CA ASP A 27 -15.76 31.59 -4.66
C ASP A 27 -16.41 32.98 -4.61
N GLU A 28 -16.54 33.56 -3.41
CA GLU A 28 -17.16 34.88 -3.19
C GLU A 28 -16.34 36.04 -3.79
N HIS A 29 -15.00 35.96 -3.74
CA HIS A 29 -14.09 37.06 -4.09
C HIS A 29 -13.15 36.73 -5.27
N GLY A 30 -13.33 35.59 -5.92
CA GLY A 30 -12.48 35.14 -7.03
C GLY A 30 -12.42 36.17 -8.16
N GLY A 31 -11.22 36.46 -8.65
CA GLY A 31 -10.98 37.52 -9.63
C GLY A 31 -10.62 38.88 -9.00
N ASP A 32 -10.87 39.07 -7.70
CA ASP A 32 -10.36 40.19 -6.91
C ASP A 32 -9.50 39.68 -5.75
N TRP A 33 -8.21 39.48 -6.04
CA TRP A 33 -7.28 38.95 -5.05
C TRP A 33 -7.09 39.86 -3.82
N HIS A 34 -7.35 41.17 -3.92
CA HIS A 34 -7.26 42.07 -2.76
C HIS A 34 -8.43 41.83 -1.82
N ALA A 35 -9.66 41.75 -2.36
CA ALA A 35 -10.84 41.42 -1.58
C ALA A 35 -10.71 40.05 -0.90
N PHE A 36 -10.16 39.06 -1.62
CA PHE A 36 -9.84 37.75 -1.05
C PHE A 36 -8.83 37.85 0.11
N GLU A 37 -7.70 38.55 -0.07
CA GLU A 37 -6.71 38.72 1.01
C GLU A 37 -7.31 39.44 2.23
N ASP A 38 -8.16 40.44 2.03
CA ASP A 38 -8.84 41.14 3.12
C ASP A 38 -9.82 40.25 3.87
N ALA A 39 -10.58 39.40 3.16
CA ALA A 39 -11.48 38.42 3.78
C ALA A 39 -10.72 37.38 4.62
N VAL A 40 -9.59 36.87 4.08
CA VAL A 40 -8.69 35.94 4.80
C VAL A 40 -8.08 36.63 6.02
N ARG A 41 -7.61 37.87 5.88
CA ARG A 41 -7.05 38.68 6.98
C ARG A 41 -8.05 38.87 8.10
N ALA A 42 -9.25 39.34 7.75
CA ALA A 42 -10.32 39.58 8.72
C ALA A 42 -10.70 38.31 9.49
N THR A 43 -10.76 37.18 8.79
CA THR A 43 -11.18 35.91 9.40
C THR A 43 -10.10 35.27 10.27
N TYR A 44 -8.84 35.24 9.82
CA TYR A 44 -7.80 34.44 10.47
C TYR A 44 -6.73 35.28 11.20
N PHE A 45 -6.53 36.55 10.82
CA PHE A 45 -5.32 37.30 11.20
C PHE A 45 -5.55 38.60 11.97
N ASP A 46 -6.77 39.16 12.01
CA ASP A 46 -7.02 40.45 12.67
C ASP A 46 -6.72 40.47 14.17
N ASN A 47 -6.91 39.33 14.84
CA ASN A 47 -6.63 39.20 16.26
C ASN A 47 -5.15 38.95 16.59
N HIS A 48 -4.27 38.82 15.59
CA HIS A 48 -2.84 38.61 15.83
C HIS A 48 -2.19 39.87 16.41
N LYS A 49 -1.38 39.71 17.47
CA LYS A 49 -0.62 40.79 18.11
C LYS A 49 0.60 41.19 17.26
N THR A 50 0.36 41.83 16.13
CA THR A 50 1.36 42.32 15.17
C THR A 50 0.83 43.54 14.42
N THR A 51 1.66 44.16 13.58
CA THR A 51 1.25 45.32 12.77
C THR A 51 0.25 44.93 11.69
N GLU A 52 -0.59 45.87 11.26
CA GLU A 52 -1.54 45.68 10.16
C GLU A 52 -0.85 45.17 8.88
N TYR A 53 0.30 45.74 8.54
CA TYR A 53 1.15 45.28 7.44
C TYR A 53 1.53 43.79 7.57
N ASN A 54 1.90 43.34 8.77
CA ASN A 54 2.24 41.94 8.99
C ASN A 54 1.01 41.03 8.91
N ARG A 55 -0.16 41.48 9.37
CA ARG A 55 -1.43 40.73 9.21
C ARG A 55 -1.79 40.55 7.74
N GLY A 56 -1.64 41.60 6.92
CA GLY A 56 -1.80 41.52 5.46
C GLY A 56 -0.82 40.53 4.83
N LYS A 57 0.44 40.51 5.28
CA LYS A 57 1.41 39.50 4.82
C LYS A 57 1.01 38.06 5.17
N LEU A 58 0.42 37.82 6.34
CA LEU A 58 -0.05 36.49 6.72
C LEU A 58 -1.18 36.02 5.79
N ALA A 59 -2.14 36.90 5.48
CA ALA A 59 -3.21 36.60 4.53
C ALA A 59 -2.68 36.32 3.11
N ASN A 60 -1.73 37.13 2.63
CA ASN A 60 -1.06 36.88 1.36
C ASN A 60 -0.32 35.52 1.34
N ASN A 61 0.35 35.15 2.44
CA ASN A 61 0.98 33.83 2.53
C ASN A 61 -0.04 32.68 2.41
N THR A 62 -1.24 32.82 2.98
CA THR A 62 -2.34 31.86 2.78
C THR A 62 -2.73 31.76 1.30
N LYS A 63 -2.90 32.90 0.61
CA LYS A 63 -3.16 32.94 -0.85
C LYS A 63 -2.05 32.22 -1.63
N LEU A 64 -0.78 32.54 -1.36
CA LEU A 64 0.37 31.89 -2.00
C LEU A 64 0.42 30.39 -1.73
N GLY A 65 -0.03 29.95 -0.54
CA GLY A 65 -0.22 28.55 -0.21
C GLY A 65 -1.28 27.90 -1.09
N MET A 66 -2.47 28.47 -1.18
CA MET A 66 -3.54 27.95 -2.03
C MET A 66 -3.14 27.87 -3.51
N ILE A 67 -2.38 28.86 -4.01
CA ILE A 67 -1.79 28.81 -5.36
C ILE A 67 -0.81 27.65 -5.51
N ALA A 68 0.10 27.47 -4.53
CA ALA A 68 1.11 26.42 -4.59
C ALA A 68 0.51 24.99 -4.51
N TYR A 69 -0.67 24.86 -3.88
CA TYR A 69 -1.45 23.62 -3.86
C TYR A 69 -2.43 23.49 -5.03
N GLY A 70 -2.41 24.42 -5.99
CA GLY A 70 -3.20 24.36 -7.22
C GLY A 70 -4.70 24.65 -7.04
N ILE A 71 -5.11 25.24 -5.92
CA ILE A 71 -6.52 25.47 -5.58
C ILE A 71 -7.06 26.74 -6.25
N ILE A 72 -6.24 27.81 -6.30
CA ILE A 72 -6.59 29.10 -6.91
C ILE A 72 -5.47 29.58 -7.84
N ASP A 73 -5.80 30.50 -8.74
CA ASP A 73 -4.83 31.25 -9.54
C ASP A 73 -4.31 32.51 -8.81
N ARG A 74 -3.57 33.37 -9.53
CA ARG A 74 -2.95 34.58 -8.94
C ARG A 74 -3.99 35.65 -8.58
N GLU A 75 -5.11 35.64 -9.29
CA GLU A 75 -6.25 36.52 -9.15
C GLU A 75 -7.23 35.99 -8.08
N ALA A 76 -6.85 34.93 -7.36
CA ALA A 76 -7.62 34.23 -6.35
C ALA A 76 -8.90 33.54 -6.88
N ALA A 77 -9.02 33.35 -8.20
CA ALA A 77 -10.10 32.57 -8.77
C ALA A 77 -9.84 31.07 -8.57
N LEU A 78 -10.89 30.31 -8.25
CA LEU A 78 -10.81 28.86 -8.11
C LEU A 78 -10.38 28.23 -9.44
N THR A 79 -9.37 27.37 -9.39
CA THR A 79 -9.04 26.48 -10.52
C THR A 79 -10.11 25.42 -10.68
N GLU A 80 -10.04 24.61 -11.74
CA GLU A 80 -10.89 23.41 -11.88
C GLU A 80 -10.80 22.52 -10.62
N PHE A 81 -9.59 22.31 -10.11
CA PHE A 81 -9.40 21.57 -8.87
C PHE A 81 -9.99 22.27 -7.64
N GLY A 82 -9.87 23.61 -7.55
CA GLY A 82 -10.50 24.38 -6.49
C GLY A 82 -12.04 24.29 -6.51
N GLN A 83 -12.64 24.33 -7.70
CA GLN A 83 -14.09 24.16 -7.89
C GLN A 83 -14.55 22.77 -7.47
N GLU A 84 -13.80 21.71 -7.82
CA GLU A 84 -14.08 20.36 -7.34
C GLU A 84 -14.08 20.28 -5.81
N LEU A 85 -13.12 20.91 -5.15
CA LEU A 85 -13.07 20.94 -3.68
C LEU A 85 -14.23 21.75 -3.09
N LEU A 86 -14.62 22.86 -3.71
CA LEU A 86 -15.75 23.68 -3.26
C LEU A 86 -17.05 22.86 -3.22
N LEU A 87 -17.29 21.98 -4.20
CA LEU A 87 -18.47 21.12 -4.22
C LEU A 87 -18.53 20.11 -3.05
N LEU A 88 -17.40 19.85 -2.41
CA LEU A 88 -17.26 18.91 -1.31
C LEU A 88 -17.26 19.59 0.08
N THR A 89 -17.43 20.91 0.17
CA THR A 89 -17.36 21.62 1.47
C THR A 89 -18.35 21.12 2.52
N ASN A 90 -19.50 20.58 2.09
CA ASN A 90 -20.52 19.99 2.96
C ASN A 90 -20.22 18.55 3.41
N ASP A 91 -19.19 17.92 2.85
CA ASP A 91 -18.74 16.56 3.17
C ASP A 91 -17.25 16.59 3.54
N GLU A 92 -16.97 16.94 4.80
CA GLU A 92 -15.61 17.13 5.31
C GLU A 92 -14.68 15.91 5.05
N PRO A 93 -15.11 14.65 5.28
CA PRO A 93 -14.34 13.47 4.90
C PRO A 93 -13.95 13.44 3.42
N SER A 94 -14.92 13.63 2.51
CA SER A 94 -14.68 13.59 1.07
C SER A 94 -13.81 14.74 0.59
N LEU A 95 -13.97 15.94 1.19
CA LEU A 95 -13.13 17.11 0.93
C LEU A 95 -11.65 16.80 1.19
N TYR A 96 -11.33 16.29 2.38
CA TYR A 96 -9.94 16.00 2.75
C TYR A 96 -9.38 14.79 2.01
N GLU A 97 -10.19 13.79 1.69
CA GLU A 97 -9.79 12.66 0.85
C GLU A 97 -9.40 13.12 -0.56
N ARG A 98 -10.24 13.93 -1.22
CA ARG A 98 -9.97 14.49 -2.55
C ARG A 98 -8.73 15.39 -2.55
N PHE A 99 -8.54 16.19 -1.49
CA PHE A 99 -7.38 17.07 -1.36
C PHE A 99 -6.09 16.27 -1.11
N ALA A 100 -6.13 15.27 -0.23
CA ALA A 100 -4.98 14.39 0.02
C ALA A 100 -4.58 13.61 -1.23
N LYS A 101 -5.54 13.11 -2.01
CA LYS A 101 -5.26 12.45 -3.31
C LYS A 101 -4.46 13.35 -4.24
N HIS A 102 -4.84 14.62 -4.36
CA HIS A 102 -4.10 15.59 -5.15
C HIS A 102 -2.67 15.82 -4.61
N ILE A 103 -2.50 15.98 -3.30
CA ILE A 103 -1.18 16.17 -2.68
C ILE A 103 -0.26 14.97 -2.95
N LEU A 104 -0.78 13.76 -2.76
CA LEU A 104 -0.04 12.51 -2.93
C LEU A 104 0.45 12.34 -4.38
N LEU A 105 -0.43 12.56 -5.35
CA LEU A 105 -0.16 12.32 -6.77
C LEU A 105 0.60 13.45 -7.46
N ASN A 106 0.31 14.71 -7.12
CA ASN A 106 0.75 15.86 -7.93
C ASN A 106 1.78 16.76 -7.24
N LEU A 107 1.92 16.68 -5.91
CA LEU A 107 2.71 17.64 -5.12
C LEU A 107 3.86 16.98 -4.35
N HIS A 108 4.44 15.90 -4.87
CA HIS A 108 5.49 15.10 -4.19
C HIS A 108 5.08 14.51 -2.83
N GLY A 109 3.77 14.43 -2.53
CA GLY A 109 3.27 13.84 -1.29
C GLY A 109 3.69 12.37 -1.12
N MET A 110 3.66 11.57 -2.20
CA MET A 110 4.14 10.18 -2.14
C MET A 110 5.64 10.07 -1.87
N THR A 111 6.47 10.98 -2.42
CA THR A 111 7.91 10.99 -2.15
C THR A 111 8.19 11.34 -0.70
N LEU A 112 7.45 12.29 -0.12
CA LEU A 112 7.49 12.64 1.29
C LEU A 112 7.16 11.43 2.17
N VAL A 113 6.03 10.78 1.90
CA VAL A 113 5.58 9.60 2.64
C VAL A 113 6.61 8.48 2.61
N ARG A 114 7.10 8.10 1.41
CA ARG A 114 8.08 7.01 1.26
C ARG A 114 9.38 7.32 2.01
N CYS A 115 9.88 8.56 1.90
CA CYS A 115 11.06 8.99 2.64
C CYS A 115 10.88 8.79 4.15
N ILE A 116 9.72 9.14 4.69
CA ILE A 116 9.41 8.96 6.12
C ILE A 116 9.32 7.48 6.48
N GLN A 117 8.65 6.66 5.66
CA GLN A 117 8.56 5.21 5.88
C GLN A 117 9.94 4.56 5.95
N ASP A 118 10.83 4.91 5.02
CA ASP A 118 12.19 4.38 4.97
C ASP A 118 13.00 4.79 6.22
N MET A 119 12.91 6.05 6.63
CA MET A 119 13.57 6.54 7.86
C MET A 119 13.03 5.82 9.11
N VAL A 120 11.71 5.65 9.21
CA VAL A 120 11.08 4.92 10.32
C VAL A 120 11.48 3.44 10.33
N ALA A 121 11.57 2.81 9.15
CA ALA A 121 12.04 1.44 9.01
C ALA A 121 13.50 1.28 9.42
N ALA A 122 14.35 2.26 9.13
CA ALA A 122 15.72 2.34 9.62
C ALA A 122 15.81 2.69 11.14
N GLY A 123 14.68 2.99 11.78
CA GLY A 123 14.63 3.41 13.18
C GLY A 123 15.22 4.80 13.43
N GLU A 124 15.33 5.62 12.40
CA GLU A 124 15.83 6.99 12.49
C GLU A 124 14.80 7.91 13.14
N VAL A 125 15.29 8.97 13.78
CA VAL A 125 14.42 10.02 14.30
C VAL A 125 14.10 11.01 13.17
N VAL A 126 12.83 11.04 12.77
CA VAL A 126 12.36 11.96 11.73
C VAL A 126 12.23 13.38 12.30
N THR A 127 13.09 14.27 11.81
CA THR A 127 13.12 15.71 12.11
C THR A 127 13.11 16.49 10.80
N LEU A 128 12.85 17.80 10.83
CA LEU A 128 12.94 18.63 9.61
C LEU A 128 14.34 18.64 9.00
N THR A 129 15.39 18.43 9.80
CA THR A 129 16.77 18.35 9.34
C THR A 129 17.03 17.03 8.62
N THR A 130 16.73 15.91 9.27
CA THR A 130 16.95 14.55 8.72
C THR A 130 16.04 14.27 7.53
N LEU A 131 14.79 14.76 7.56
CA LEU A 131 13.86 14.65 6.44
C LEU A 131 14.34 15.41 5.20
N ARG A 132 14.98 16.57 5.39
CA ARG A 132 15.57 17.34 4.27
C ARG A 132 16.67 16.56 3.57
N GLU A 133 17.54 15.91 4.34
CA GLU A 133 18.62 15.08 3.81
C GLU A 133 18.05 13.86 3.07
N GLY A 134 17.07 13.18 3.66
CA GLY A 134 16.38 12.06 3.03
C GLY A 134 15.65 12.43 1.74
N LEU A 135 14.99 13.59 1.69
CA LEU A 135 14.33 14.10 0.48
C LEU A 135 15.33 14.56 -0.57
N ALA A 136 16.43 15.21 -0.17
CA ALA A 136 17.48 15.62 -1.10
C ALA A 136 18.15 14.42 -1.77
N ALA A 137 18.37 13.32 -1.04
CA ALA A 137 18.85 12.05 -1.60
C ALA A 137 17.89 11.45 -2.64
N ARG A 138 16.59 11.79 -2.55
CA ARG A 138 15.53 11.41 -3.49
C ARG A 138 15.27 12.48 -4.57
N GLY A 139 16.16 13.47 -4.71
CA GLY A 139 16.09 14.52 -5.71
C GLY A 139 15.13 15.68 -5.39
N VAL A 140 14.46 15.67 -4.23
CA VAL A 140 13.49 16.69 -3.82
C VAL A 140 14.18 17.76 -2.97
N HIS A 141 14.16 19.00 -3.46
CA HIS A 141 14.75 20.15 -2.79
C HIS A 141 13.70 21.03 -2.10
N TYR A 142 13.99 21.49 -0.88
CA TYR A 142 13.32 22.63 -0.26
C TYR A 142 14.28 23.42 0.65
N PRO A 143 14.00 24.70 0.94
CA PRO A 143 14.87 25.55 1.76
C PRO A 143 15.04 25.03 3.19
N SER A 144 16.22 25.19 3.79
CA SER A 144 16.54 24.72 5.15
C SER A 144 15.66 25.31 6.25
N GLY A 145 15.15 26.53 6.07
CA GLY A 145 14.19 27.17 6.98
C GLY A 145 12.72 26.95 6.59
N GLY A 146 12.45 26.20 5.53
CA GLY A 146 11.10 25.98 5.01
C GLY A 146 10.30 25.00 5.86
N LYS A 147 9.07 25.38 6.21
CA LYS A 147 8.12 24.51 6.94
C LYS A 147 7.22 23.69 6.00
N HIS A 148 7.48 23.69 4.70
CA HIS A 148 6.67 23.04 3.65
C HIS A 148 6.30 21.58 3.96
N PRO A 149 7.23 20.67 4.30
CA PRO A 149 6.88 19.28 4.60
C PRO A 149 6.01 19.14 5.86
N SER A 150 6.14 20.03 6.85
CA SER A 150 5.25 20.03 8.03
C SER A 150 3.82 20.39 7.65
N MET A 151 3.64 21.39 6.78
CA MET A 151 2.31 21.84 6.36
C MET A 151 1.63 20.77 5.48
N MET A 152 2.38 20.19 4.56
CA MET A 152 1.90 19.05 3.77
C MET A 152 1.51 17.86 4.65
N ARG A 153 2.33 17.50 5.64
CA ARG A 153 2.01 16.43 6.60
C ARG A 153 0.71 16.73 7.36
N LEU A 154 0.50 17.97 7.78
CA LEU A 154 -0.71 18.38 8.51
C LEU A 154 -1.97 18.22 7.63
N TRP A 155 -1.92 18.61 6.36
CA TRP A 155 -3.04 18.38 5.43
C TRP A 155 -3.29 16.88 5.18
N LEU A 156 -2.23 16.09 4.96
CA LEU A 156 -2.34 14.64 4.81
C LEU A 156 -2.86 13.95 6.09
N ALA A 157 -2.58 14.52 7.27
CA ALA A 157 -3.12 14.04 8.54
C ALA A 157 -4.64 14.24 8.65
N LYS A 158 -5.22 15.32 8.08
CA LYS A 158 -6.68 15.51 8.03
C LYS A 158 -7.39 14.41 7.23
N ALA A 159 -6.70 13.77 6.29
CA ALA A 159 -7.20 12.61 5.56
C ALA A 159 -6.81 11.26 6.20
N GLY A 160 -6.12 11.26 7.35
CA GLY A 160 -5.72 10.04 8.07
C GLY A 160 -4.47 9.33 7.51
N VAL A 161 -3.73 9.93 6.56
CA VAL A 161 -2.47 9.38 6.03
C VAL A 161 -1.38 9.34 7.11
N PHE A 162 -1.38 10.33 8.01
CA PHE A 162 -0.52 10.34 9.19
C PHE A 162 -1.37 10.21 10.44
N VAL A 163 -0.96 9.32 11.35
CA VAL A 163 -1.67 9.02 12.60
C VAL A 163 -0.84 9.39 13.82
N GLY A 164 -1.52 9.81 14.90
CA GLY A 164 -0.89 10.22 16.15
C GLY A 164 -0.07 11.52 16.07
N SER A 165 0.77 11.76 17.07
CA SER A 165 1.60 12.96 17.19
C SER A 165 2.96 12.86 16.48
N ARG A 166 3.24 11.73 15.82
CA ARG A 166 4.53 11.40 15.18
C ARG A 166 4.42 11.33 13.66
N TRP A 167 5.55 11.07 13.01
CA TRP A 167 5.66 10.81 11.57
C TRP A 167 5.22 9.37 11.20
N GLN A 168 4.18 8.85 11.84
CA GLN A 168 3.68 7.49 11.59
C GLN A 168 2.72 7.52 10.41
N VAL A 169 3.07 6.78 9.36
CA VAL A 169 2.28 6.66 8.13
C VAL A 169 1.26 5.52 8.28
N ASN A 170 0.03 5.75 7.84
CA ASN A 170 -1.00 4.74 7.67
C ASN A 170 -1.05 4.30 6.20
N PRO A 171 -0.38 3.19 5.83
CA PRO A 171 -0.31 2.74 4.43
C PRO A 171 -1.69 2.39 3.86
N HIS A 172 -2.57 1.79 4.66
CA HIS A 172 -3.92 1.45 4.24
C HIS A 172 -4.75 2.67 3.85
N ARG A 173 -4.59 3.78 4.58
CA ARG A 173 -5.31 5.00 4.23
C ARG A 173 -4.81 5.62 2.93
N ILE A 174 -3.52 5.44 2.60
CA ILE A 174 -2.98 5.83 1.30
C ILE A 174 -3.62 4.98 0.20
N GLU A 175 -3.73 3.66 0.41
CA GLU A 175 -4.38 2.75 -0.53
C GLU A 175 -5.85 3.13 -0.76
N ASP A 176 -6.60 3.36 0.32
CA ASP A 176 -8.00 3.80 0.29
C ASP A 176 -8.15 5.12 -0.52
N ILE A 177 -7.29 6.13 -0.27
CA ILE A 177 -7.34 7.45 -0.94
C ILE A 177 -6.95 7.34 -2.43
N LEU A 178 -5.93 6.54 -2.75
CA LEU A 178 -5.45 6.40 -4.12
C LEU A 178 -6.35 5.48 -4.95
N GLY A 179 -7.11 4.59 -4.30
CA GLY A 179 -7.82 3.49 -4.96
C GLY A 179 -6.85 2.43 -5.50
N LEU A 180 -5.63 2.38 -4.96
CA LEU A 180 -4.54 1.55 -5.42
C LEU A 180 -3.94 0.80 -4.24
N ASN A 181 -4.09 -0.52 -4.22
CA ASN A 181 -3.09 -1.36 -3.55
C ASN A 181 -1.84 -1.37 -4.47
N PRO A 182 -0.63 -1.06 -3.97
CA PRO A 182 0.60 -1.14 -4.78
C PRO A 182 0.80 -2.49 -5.49
N ASP A 183 0.15 -3.55 -5.01
CA ASP A 183 0.21 -4.91 -5.56
C ASP A 183 -0.98 -5.27 -6.47
N GLU A 184 -1.98 -4.39 -6.64
CA GLU A 184 -3.14 -4.68 -7.50
C GLU A 184 -2.92 -4.17 -8.93
N PHE A 185 -3.20 -5.04 -9.91
CA PHE A 185 -3.24 -4.66 -11.32
C PHE A 185 -4.31 -3.59 -11.52
N GLU A 186 -3.94 -2.45 -12.09
CA GLU A 186 -4.84 -1.31 -12.39
C GLU A 186 -6.12 -1.76 -13.12
N ALA A 187 -5.99 -2.75 -14.01
CA ALA A 187 -7.10 -3.36 -14.77
C ALA A 187 -8.15 -4.09 -13.92
N LEU A 188 -7.81 -4.43 -12.66
CA LEU A 188 -8.71 -5.14 -11.75
C LEU A 188 -9.35 -4.23 -10.69
N ALA A 189 -8.99 -2.94 -10.62
CA ALA A 189 -9.39 -2.03 -9.55
C ALA A 189 -10.92 -1.88 -9.40
N ASP A 190 -11.66 -1.94 -10.52
CA ASP A 190 -13.12 -1.74 -10.55
C ASP A 190 -13.94 -2.98 -10.13
N PHE A 191 -13.29 -4.13 -9.91
CA PHE A 191 -13.97 -5.38 -9.56
C PHE A 191 -14.11 -5.59 -8.05
N THR A 192 -15.17 -6.30 -7.63
CA THR A 192 -15.35 -6.67 -6.21
C THR A 192 -14.24 -7.62 -5.73
N PRO A 193 -13.97 -7.74 -4.42
CA PRO A 193 -12.99 -8.68 -3.89
C PRO A 193 -13.19 -10.13 -4.37
N GLU A 194 -14.42 -10.61 -4.46
CA GLU A 194 -14.77 -11.94 -4.96
C GLU A 194 -14.42 -12.08 -6.44
N GLN A 195 -14.75 -11.07 -7.25
CA GLN A 195 -14.45 -11.04 -8.68
C GLN A 195 -12.93 -11.03 -8.93
N ARG A 196 -12.20 -10.17 -8.22
CA ARG A 196 -10.73 -10.07 -8.31
C ARG A 196 -10.05 -11.38 -7.92
N THR A 197 -10.41 -11.95 -6.77
CA THR A 197 -9.80 -13.21 -6.29
C THR A 197 -10.19 -14.41 -7.15
N PHE A 198 -11.38 -14.41 -7.75
CA PHE A 198 -11.78 -15.42 -8.73
C PHE A 198 -10.91 -15.36 -10.00
N LEU A 199 -10.75 -14.16 -10.58
CA LEU A 199 -9.89 -13.96 -11.75
C LEU A 199 -8.44 -14.34 -11.47
N ARG A 200 -7.89 -13.96 -10.31
CA ARG A 200 -6.53 -14.32 -9.90
C ARG A 200 -6.37 -15.84 -9.73
N ALA A 201 -7.31 -16.50 -9.06
CA ALA A 201 -7.29 -17.96 -8.91
C ALA A 201 -7.35 -18.67 -10.26
N LEU A 202 -8.24 -18.23 -11.16
CA LEU A 202 -8.38 -18.79 -12.51
C LEU A 202 -7.09 -18.59 -13.32
N ALA A 203 -6.56 -17.37 -13.35
CA ALA A 203 -5.31 -17.04 -14.05
C ALA A 203 -4.11 -17.83 -13.51
N ASN A 204 -4.07 -18.09 -12.19
CA ASN A 204 -3.00 -18.86 -11.56
C ASN A 204 -3.06 -20.37 -11.85
N THR A 205 -4.20 -20.90 -12.32
CA THR A 205 -4.25 -22.29 -12.80
C THR A 205 -3.36 -22.51 -14.02
N GLY A 206 -3.18 -21.48 -14.86
CA GLY A 206 -2.47 -21.58 -16.13
C GLY A 206 -3.20 -22.39 -17.20
N GLU A 207 -4.38 -22.91 -16.90
CA GLU A 207 -5.19 -23.72 -17.81
C GLU A 207 -6.11 -22.83 -18.66
N ARG A 208 -6.07 -23.01 -19.98
CA ARG A 208 -6.94 -22.29 -20.93
C ARG A 208 -8.27 -22.99 -21.20
N ASP A 209 -8.32 -24.30 -20.97
CA ASP A 209 -9.52 -25.08 -21.20
C ASP A 209 -10.60 -24.78 -20.14
N PRO A 210 -11.89 -25.04 -20.45
CA PRO A 210 -12.96 -24.82 -19.50
C PRO A 210 -12.83 -25.66 -18.22
N GLN A 211 -12.91 -24.99 -17.09
CA GLN A 211 -12.76 -25.56 -15.74
C GLN A 211 -14.04 -25.38 -14.90
N PRO A 212 -14.35 -26.29 -13.96
CA PRO A 212 -15.51 -26.13 -13.08
C PRO A 212 -15.35 -24.91 -12.15
N ALA A 213 -16.27 -23.95 -12.22
CA ALA A 213 -16.22 -22.71 -11.42
C ALA A 213 -16.16 -22.96 -9.90
N ASN A 214 -16.76 -24.03 -9.40
CA ASN A 214 -16.70 -24.40 -7.99
C ASN A 214 -15.30 -24.86 -7.54
N LYS A 215 -14.47 -25.37 -8.45
CA LYS A 215 -13.07 -25.71 -8.17
C LYS A 215 -12.22 -24.44 -8.07
N ILE A 216 -12.45 -23.47 -8.96
CA ILE A 216 -11.83 -22.16 -8.91
C ILE A 216 -12.20 -21.41 -7.62
N VAL A 217 -13.48 -21.44 -7.22
CA VAL A 217 -13.93 -20.91 -5.92
C VAL A 217 -13.19 -21.57 -4.76
N LYS A 218 -13.07 -22.90 -4.74
CA LYS A 218 -12.35 -23.60 -3.67
C LYS A 218 -10.88 -23.18 -3.60
N LEU A 219 -10.23 -23.05 -4.75
CA LEU A 219 -8.86 -22.55 -4.84
C LEU A 219 -8.78 -21.12 -4.30
N ALA A 220 -9.65 -20.22 -4.78
CA ALA A 220 -9.68 -18.84 -4.34
C ALA A 220 -9.95 -18.69 -2.83
N THR A 221 -10.86 -19.48 -2.28
CA THR A 221 -11.14 -19.49 -0.82
C THR A 221 -9.95 -20.00 -0.03
N ALA A 222 -9.29 -21.08 -0.48
CA ALA A 222 -8.12 -21.63 0.22
C ALA A 222 -6.91 -20.68 0.14
N THR A 223 -6.73 -20.02 -1.00
CA THR A 223 -5.59 -19.14 -1.26
C THR A 223 -5.79 -17.76 -0.65
N TYR A 224 -6.98 -17.16 -0.77
CA TYR A 224 -7.23 -15.76 -0.42
C TYR A 224 -8.14 -15.58 0.80
N GLY A 225 -8.67 -16.65 1.39
CA GLY A 225 -9.55 -16.57 2.56
C GLY A 225 -10.93 -15.97 2.30
N ILE A 226 -11.30 -15.74 1.03
CA ILE A 226 -12.59 -15.15 0.65
C ILE A 226 -13.71 -16.21 0.63
N LYS A 227 -14.88 -15.83 1.14
CA LYS A 227 -16.11 -16.61 1.04
C LYS A 227 -16.89 -16.19 -0.20
N PHE A 228 -17.22 -17.17 -1.03
CA PHE A 228 -18.03 -16.93 -2.22
C PHE A 228 -19.51 -17.24 -1.95
N PRO A 229 -20.43 -16.49 -2.58
CA PRO A 229 -21.86 -16.75 -2.41
C PRO A 229 -22.28 -17.94 -3.29
N GLU A 230 -22.26 -19.17 -2.75
CA GLU A 230 -22.45 -20.40 -3.52
C GLU A 230 -23.70 -20.42 -4.43
N LYS A 231 -24.83 -19.88 -3.95
CA LYS A 231 -26.11 -19.86 -4.69
C LYS A 231 -26.20 -18.75 -5.73
N SER A 232 -25.57 -17.60 -5.49
CA SER A 232 -25.63 -16.42 -6.37
C SER A 232 -24.32 -16.14 -7.10
N LEU A 233 -23.34 -17.05 -7.02
CA LEU A 233 -22.05 -16.97 -7.71
C LEU A 233 -22.17 -16.58 -9.19
N PRO A 234 -23.11 -17.15 -9.99
CA PRO A 234 -23.25 -16.74 -11.37
C PRO A 234 -23.62 -15.27 -11.52
N LYS A 235 -24.61 -14.80 -10.74
CA LYS A 235 -25.12 -13.43 -10.84
C LYS A 235 -24.14 -12.40 -10.27
N MET A 236 -23.49 -12.70 -9.16
CA MET A 236 -22.65 -11.73 -8.43
C MET A 236 -21.20 -11.71 -8.93
N VAL A 237 -20.72 -12.80 -9.52
CA VAL A 237 -19.33 -12.94 -9.94
C VAL A 237 -19.24 -13.23 -11.43
N LEU A 238 -19.74 -14.38 -11.89
CA LEU A 238 -19.43 -14.86 -13.24
C LEU A 238 -19.98 -13.95 -14.35
N HIS A 239 -21.23 -13.50 -14.26
CA HIS A 239 -21.86 -12.71 -15.31
C HIS A 239 -21.14 -11.37 -15.52
N SER A 240 -20.77 -10.68 -14.43
CA SER A 240 -20.02 -9.42 -14.51
C SER A 240 -18.63 -9.63 -15.12
N LEU A 241 -17.97 -10.74 -14.82
CA LEU A 241 -16.67 -11.08 -15.41
C LEU A 241 -16.78 -11.45 -16.90
N VAL A 242 -17.88 -12.09 -17.31
CA VAL A 242 -18.19 -12.36 -18.74
C VAL A 242 -18.49 -11.06 -19.48
N GLU A 243 -19.32 -10.18 -18.90
CA GLU A 243 -19.68 -8.88 -19.48
C GLU A 243 -18.45 -7.98 -19.66
N ALA A 244 -17.56 -7.99 -18.67
CA ALA A 244 -16.28 -7.29 -18.77
C ALA A 244 -15.27 -7.98 -19.71
N GLY A 245 -15.60 -9.15 -20.26
CA GLY A 245 -14.82 -9.87 -21.27
C GLY A 245 -13.63 -10.64 -20.74
N TYR A 246 -13.54 -10.91 -19.43
CA TYR A 246 -12.39 -11.58 -18.82
C TYR A 246 -12.50 -13.11 -18.84
N ILE A 247 -13.71 -13.67 -18.79
CA ILE A 247 -13.94 -15.12 -18.84
C ILE A 247 -15.04 -15.48 -19.83
N THR A 248 -15.04 -16.73 -20.29
CA THR A 248 -16.26 -17.37 -20.80
C THR A 248 -16.88 -18.21 -19.69
N ALA A 249 -18.21 -18.37 -19.70
CA ALA A 249 -18.91 -19.17 -18.70
C ALA A 249 -20.10 -19.91 -19.31
N ASP A 250 -19.99 -21.23 -19.43
CA ASP A 250 -21.02 -22.08 -20.03
C ASP A 250 -21.71 -22.95 -18.99
N LYS A 251 -23.04 -23.05 -19.09
CA LYS A 251 -23.80 -24.03 -18.31
C LYS A 251 -23.62 -25.41 -18.91
N THR A 252 -23.36 -26.39 -18.05
CA THR A 252 -23.17 -27.78 -18.46
C THR A 252 -24.47 -28.52 -18.81
N THR A 253 -25.66 -28.00 -18.46
CA THR A 253 -26.98 -28.56 -18.86
C THR A 253 -28.12 -27.54 -18.81
N THR A 254 -29.18 -27.77 -19.60
CA THR A 254 -30.44 -26.99 -19.67
C THR A 254 -31.55 -27.46 -18.70
N GLY A 255 -31.36 -28.57 -17.97
CA GLY A 255 -32.38 -29.18 -17.07
C GLY A 255 -32.16 -28.95 -15.56
N ARG A 256 -33.10 -29.46 -14.74
CA ARG A 256 -33.05 -29.43 -13.25
C ARG A 256 -31.99 -30.40 -12.71
N GLY A 257 -30.74 -29.99 -12.75
CA GLY A 257 -29.61 -30.61 -12.07
C GLY A 257 -28.42 -29.64 -12.09
N ALA A 258 -28.04 -29.11 -10.94
CA ALA A 258 -27.09 -28.00 -10.85
C ALA A 258 -25.63 -28.49 -10.96
N LYS A 259 -25.20 -28.85 -12.17
CA LYS A 259 -23.76 -28.95 -12.44
C LYS A 259 -23.15 -27.54 -12.46
N PRO A 260 -21.91 -27.36 -11.97
CA PRO A 260 -21.25 -26.06 -11.95
C PRO A 260 -21.03 -25.55 -13.39
N PHE A 261 -20.99 -24.23 -13.53
CA PHE A 261 -20.55 -23.57 -14.76
C PHE A 261 -19.13 -24.02 -15.11
N GLN A 262 -18.86 -24.21 -16.39
CA GLN A 262 -17.49 -24.29 -16.89
C GLN A 262 -17.03 -22.88 -17.24
N VAL A 263 -15.85 -22.51 -16.76
CA VAL A 263 -15.26 -21.19 -16.99
C VAL A 263 -13.90 -21.34 -17.64
N ALA A 264 -13.59 -20.51 -18.61
CA ALA A 264 -12.26 -20.45 -19.22
C ALA A 264 -11.74 -19.01 -19.20
N PRO A 265 -10.43 -18.79 -19.03
CA PRO A 265 -9.83 -17.48 -19.19
C PRO A 265 -9.90 -17.04 -20.66
N THR A 266 -10.17 -15.76 -20.89
CA THR A 266 -10.04 -15.14 -22.22
C THR A 266 -8.62 -14.61 -22.43
N ASP A 267 -8.27 -14.26 -23.67
CA ASP A 267 -7.01 -13.57 -23.95
C ASP A 267 -6.91 -12.21 -23.25
N LYS A 268 -8.05 -11.55 -22.99
CA LYS A 268 -8.08 -10.31 -22.20
C LYS A 268 -7.59 -10.53 -20.76
N LEU A 269 -8.06 -11.58 -20.10
CA LEU A 269 -7.57 -11.93 -18.75
C LEU A 269 -6.07 -12.25 -18.75
N ILE A 270 -5.58 -12.91 -19.79
CA ILE A 270 -4.15 -13.16 -19.92
C ILE A 270 -3.38 -11.85 -20.08
N ALA A 271 -3.80 -10.96 -20.98
CA ALA A 271 -3.14 -9.69 -21.25
C ALA A 271 -3.18 -8.71 -20.06
N ASP A 272 -4.28 -8.67 -19.33
CA ASP A 272 -4.49 -7.67 -18.27
C ASP A 272 -3.97 -8.10 -16.90
N VAL A 273 -3.79 -9.42 -16.67
CA VAL A 273 -3.43 -9.97 -15.35
C VAL A 273 -2.19 -10.86 -15.41
N VAL A 274 -2.09 -11.74 -16.40
CA VAL A 274 -0.95 -12.68 -16.49
C VAL A 274 0.27 -12.00 -17.08
N GLU A 275 0.11 -11.24 -18.16
CA GLU A 275 1.23 -10.57 -18.83
C GLU A 275 1.92 -9.51 -17.95
N PRO A 276 1.22 -8.62 -17.23
CA PRO A 276 1.87 -7.62 -16.39
C PRO A 276 2.64 -8.28 -15.24
N LEU A 277 2.14 -9.40 -14.71
CA LEU A 277 2.87 -10.23 -13.74
C LEU A 277 4.14 -10.83 -14.34
N LEU A 278 4.10 -11.27 -15.61
CA LEU A 278 5.27 -11.78 -16.33
C LEU A 278 6.25 -10.66 -16.73
N GLU A 279 5.77 -9.46 -17.06
CA GLU A 279 6.60 -8.28 -17.33
C GLU A 279 7.33 -7.81 -16.08
N GLN A 280 6.71 -7.86 -14.89
CA GLN A 280 7.39 -7.60 -13.62
C GLN A 280 8.56 -8.55 -13.36
N LEU A 281 8.49 -9.78 -13.89
CA LEU A 281 9.57 -10.78 -13.82
C LEU A 281 10.64 -10.57 -14.91
N LYS A 282 10.36 -9.76 -15.96
CA LYS A 282 11.35 -9.45 -16.99
C LYS A 282 12.44 -8.55 -16.41
N GLY A 283 13.65 -9.08 -16.37
CA GLY A 283 14.83 -8.42 -15.80
C GLY A 283 15.34 -9.07 -14.51
N GLN A 284 14.54 -9.91 -13.85
CA GLN A 284 14.91 -10.65 -12.63
C GLN A 284 14.99 -12.17 -12.84
N THR A 285 14.51 -12.67 -13.98
CA THR A 285 14.38 -14.11 -14.27
C THR A 285 14.92 -14.45 -15.67
N ASP A 286 15.48 -15.66 -15.84
CA ASP A 286 15.98 -16.18 -17.13
C ASP A 286 14.85 -16.18 -18.20
N PRO A 287 15.07 -15.65 -19.42
CA PRO A 287 14.10 -15.68 -20.52
C PRO A 287 13.51 -17.06 -20.81
N LYS A 288 14.24 -18.14 -20.52
CA LYS A 288 13.75 -19.51 -20.67
C LYS A 288 12.71 -19.89 -19.62
N LEU A 289 12.83 -19.38 -18.38
CA LEU A 289 11.81 -19.57 -17.35
C LEU A 289 10.50 -18.86 -17.74
N LEU A 290 10.57 -17.66 -18.31
CA LEU A 290 9.38 -16.91 -18.78
C LEU A 290 8.54 -17.67 -19.82
N ALA A 291 9.18 -18.45 -20.70
CA ALA A 291 8.47 -19.32 -21.65
C ALA A 291 7.76 -20.48 -20.93
N LEU A 292 8.42 -21.13 -19.98
CA LEU A 292 7.85 -22.21 -19.17
C LEU A 292 6.73 -21.70 -18.23
N LEU A 293 6.75 -20.42 -17.85
CA LEU A 293 5.68 -19.76 -17.10
C LEU A 293 4.36 -19.63 -17.86
N ARG A 294 4.36 -19.76 -19.18
CA ARG A 294 3.14 -19.80 -20.01
C ARG A 294 2.68 -21.23 -20.32
N THR A 295 3.46 -22.23 -19.93
CA THR A 295 3.20 -23.65 -20.22
C THR A 295 2.23 -24.23 -19.17
N PRO A 296 1.19 -24.98 -19.57
CA PRO A 296 0.29 -25.69 -18.65
C PRO A 296 1.04 -26.66 -17.72
N LEU A 297 0.46 -26.96 -16.55
CA LEU A 297 1.11 -27.84 -15.57
C LEU A 297 1.26 -29.27 -16.10
N SER A 298 0.27 -29.76 -16.87
CA SER A 298 0.32 -31.06 -17.55
C SER A 298 1.56 -31.21 -18.42
N ASP A 299 1.88 -30.16 -19.18
CA ASP A 299 2.94 -30.17 -20.17
C ASP A 299 4.31 -30.08 -19.48
N ILE A 300 4.40 -29.29 -18.40
CA ILE A 300 5.59 -29.29 -17.52
C ILE A 300 5.86 -30.68 -16.95
N LEU A 301 4.82 -31.40 -16.49
CA LEU A 301 4.96 -32.76 -15.95
C LEU A 301 5.36 -33.80 -17.01
N GLU A 302 5.02 -33.58 -18.28
CA GLU A 302 5.50 -34.37 -19.42
C GLU A 302 6.99 -34.07 -19.68
N GLU A 303 7.39 -32.79 -19.74
CA GLU A 303 8.77 -32.37 -20.01
C GLU A 303 9.77 -32.83 -18.94
N ILE A 304 9.35 -32.98 -17.68
CA ILE A 304 10.19 -33.55 -16.60
C ILE A 304 10.65 -34.99 -16.93
N LYS A 305 9.91 -35.73 -17.75
CA LYS A 305 10.23 -37.12 -18.14
C LYS A 305 11.22 -37.20 -19.30
N GLU A 306 11.63 -36.07 -19.89
CA GLU A 306 12.56 -36.02 -21.01
C GLU A 306 13.92 -36.63 -20.67
N LYS A 307 14.54 -37.30 -21.65
CA LYS A 307 15.88 -37.88 -21.48
C LYS A 307 16.98 -36.81 -21.41
N ASP A 308 16.71 -35.65 -22.00
CA ASP A 308 17.59 -34.50 -21.93
C ASP A 308 17.54 -33.90 -20.52
N ARG A 309 18.62 -34.12 -19.76
CA ARG A 309 18.76 -33.65 -18.38
C ARG A 309 18.64 -32.13 -18.25
N TYR A 310 19.02 -31.37 -19.29
CA TYR A 310 18.90 -29.93 -19.27
C TYR A 310 17.44 -29.48 -19.37
N LYS A 311 16.66 -30.10 -20.26
CA LYS A 311 15.22 -29.84 -20.39
C LYS A 311 14.43 -30.30 -19.17
N ALA A 312 14.71 -31.51 -18.67
CA ALA A 312 14.07 -32.03 -17.47
C ALA A 312 14.37 -31.17 -16.22
N GLY A 313 15.60 -30.65 -16.11
CA GLY A 313 15.98 -29.72 -15.02
C GLY A 313 15.23 -28.39 -15.08
N LEU A 314 15.11 -27.79 -16.28
CA LEU A 314 14.32 -26.56 -16.48
C LEU A 314 12.83 -26.76 -16.18
N ALA A 315 12.27 -27.90 -16.59
CA ALA A 315 10.88 -28.24 -16.30
C ALA A 315 10.64 -28.42 -14.78
N LEU A 316 11.65 -28.90 -14.04
CA LEU A 316 11.59 -29.01 -12.58
C LEU A 316 11.57 -27.65 -11.87
N GLU A 317 12.39 -26.69 -12.31
CA GLU A 317 12.34 -25.30 -11.84
C GLU A 317 10.96 -24.68 -12.15
N ALA A 318 10.43 -24.89 -13.36
CA ALA A 318 9.11 -24.40 -13.76
C ALA A 318 7.96 -25.01 -12.94
N LEU A 319 8.06 -26.29 -12.57
CA LEU A 319 7.09 -26.96 -11.69
C LEU A 319 7.03 -26.30 -10.32
N ALA A 320 8.19 -26.10 -9.68
CA ALA A 320 8.26 -25.46 -8.37
C ALA A 320 7.65 -24.05 -8.41
N PHE A 321 7.98 -23.26 -9.44
CA PHE A 321 7.37 -21.96 -9.66
C PHE A 321 5.84 -22.05 -9.78
N LYS A 322 5.33 -23.00 -10.60
CA LYS A 322 3.90 -23.18 -10.82
C LYS A 322 3.14 -23.51 -9.54
N ILE A 323 3.72 -24.38 -8.71
CA ILE A 323 3.17 -24.72 -7.40
C ILE A 323 3.09 -23.47 -6.52
N MET A 324 4.16 -22.67 -6.44
CA MET A 324 4.17 -21.45 -5.62
C MET A 324 3.20 -20.39 -6.14
N ARG A 325 2.98 -20.31 -7.46
CA ARG A 325 1.99 -19.41 -8.07
C ARG A 325 0.54 -19.86 -7.80
N LEU A 326 0.24 -21.16 -7.77
CA LEU A 326 -1.06 -21.67 -7.33
C LEU A 326 -1.37 -21.27 -5.88
N LEU A 327 -0.32 -21.21 -5.07
CA LEU A 327 -0.39 -20.70 -3.71
C LEU A 327 -0.40 -19.18 -3.65
N ASP A 328 -0.28 -18.45 -4.76
CA ASP A 328 -0.20 -16.98 -4.88
C ASP A 328 0.98 -16.37 -4.10
N MET A 329 2.11 -17.08 -4.04
CA MET A 329 3.32 -16.53 -3.44
C MET A 329 3.98 -15.52 -4.37
N THR A 330 4.58 -14.49 -3.78
CA THR A 330 5.36 -13.47 -4.49
C THR A 330 6.73 -14.04 -4.79
N TYR A 331 7.12 -14.01 -6.07
CA TYR A 331 8.46 -14.41 -6.49
C TYR A 331 9.49 -13.35 -6.07
N VAL A 332 10.65 -13.81 -5.58
CA VAL A 332 11.75 -12.94 -5.13
C VAL A 332 12.97 -13.09 -6.03
N ALA A 333 13.41 -14.32 -6.31
CA ALA A 333 14.65 -14.56 -7.05
C ALA A 333 14.75 -15.99 -7.63
N THR A 334 15.53 -16.15 -8.70
CA THR A 334 16.02 -17.43 -9.25
C THR A 334 17.52 -17.53 -9.10
N ARG A 335 18.04 -18.76 -8.93
CA ARG A 335 19.48 -19.09 -9.00
C ARG A 335 20.34 -18.17 -8.13
N LEU A 336 20.00 -18.05 -6.86
CA LEU A 336 20.84 -17.37 -5.89
C LEU A 336 22.11 -18.19 -5.68
N ARG A 337 23.22 -17.69 -6.25
CA ARG A 337 24.55 -18.26 -6.17
C ARG A 337 25.51 -17.18 -5.70
N ALA A 338 25.87 -17.15 -4.42
CA ALA A 338 26.87 -16.23 -3.89
C ALA A 338 27.23 -16.54 -2.42
N ASN A 339 28.20 -15.81 -1.87
CA ASN A 339 28.51 -15.77 -0.43
C ASN A 339 27.28 -15.60 0.48
N GLN A 340 26.18 -15.00 -0.02
CA GLN A 340 24.93 -14.77 0.73
C GLN A 340 24.18 -16.05 1.13
N THR A 341 24.33 -17.15 0.38
CA THR A 341 23.73 -18.46 0.71
C THR A 341 24.69 -19.39 1.47
N GLY A 342 25.85 -18.87 1.90
CA GLY A 342 26.90 -19.69 2.54
C GLY A 342 27.51 -20.72 1.58
N GLY A 343 27.44 -20.50 0.26
CA GLY A 343 27.96 -21.40 -0.76
C GLY A 343 26.98 -22.47 -1.25
N ALA A 344 25.75 -22.52 -0.73
CA ALA A 344 24.69 -23.40 -1.21
C ALA A 344 23.96 -22.78 -2.42
N GLU A 345 23.56 -23.61 -3.39
CA GLU A 345 22.71 -23.15 -4.50
C GLU A 345 21.23 -23.22 -4.10
N VAL A 346 20.48 -22.14 -4.38
CA VAL A 346 19.02 -22.09 -4.21
C VAL A 346 18.39 -21.76 -5.56
N ASP A 347 17.54 -22.66 -6.06
CA ASP A 347 16.93 -22.54 -7.39
C ASP A 347 15.90 -21.41 -7.45
N LEU A 348 15.05 -21.28 -6.43
CA LEU A 348 13.93 -20.33 -6.36
C LEU A 348 13.69 -19.82 -4.94
N VAL A 349 13.39 -18.53 -4.82
CA VAL A 349 12.92 -17.91 -3.57
C VAL A 349 11.56 -17.24 -3.80
N PHE A 350 10.63 -17.54 -2.92
CA PHE A 350 9.29 -16.97 -2.86
C PHE A 350 8.97 -16.53 -1.45
N GLU A 351 8.14 -15.51 -1.33
CA GLU A 351 7.63 -15.01 -0.05
C GLU A 351 6.13 -14.79 -0.11
N SER A 352 5.51 -14.62 1.06
CA SER A 352 4.09 -14.28 1.16
C SER A 352 3.84 -13.53 2.46
N ALA A 353 2.98 -12.52 2.39
CA ALA A 353 2.45 -11.87 3.59
C ALA A 353 1.39 -12.76 4.31
N ARG A 354 0.99 -13.89 3.72
CA ARG A 354 0.00 -14.82 4.29
C ARG A 354 0.67 -15.87 5.18
N LEU A 355 -0.09 -16.37 6.14
CA LEU A 355 0.41 -17.28 7.17
C LEU A 355 0.43 -18.74 6.68
N VAL A 356 1.62 -19.22 6.33
CA VAL A 356 1.96 -20.67 6.34
C VAL A 356 2.09 -21.12 7.80
N PHE A 357 2.23 -22.43 8.10
CA PHE A 357 2.38 -22.91 9.48
C PHE A 357 3.29 -22.00 10.30
N SER A 358 2.68 -21.38 11.29
CA SER A 358 3.30 -20.37 12.13
C SER A 358 2.94 -20.67 13.57
N ARG A 359 3.93 -20.70 14.45
CA ARG A 359 3.74 -20.76 15.89
C ARG A 359 3.97 -19.38 16.47
N TRP A 360 2.92 -18.86 17.09
CA TRP A 360 2.83 -17.51 17.58
C TRP A 360 3.07 -17.50 19.08
N GLN A 361 4.04 -16.69 19.51
CA GLN A 361 4.15 -16.29 20.90
C GLN A 361 3.66 -14.85 21.01
N ILE A 362 2.81 -14.59 21.98
CA ILE A 362 2.15 -13.29 22.13
C ILE A 362 2.50 -12.77 23.52
N GLN A 363 3.13 -11.60 23.56
CA GLN A 363 3.44 -10.89 24.78
C GLN A 363 2.63 -9.60 24.82
N CYS A 364 1.70 -9.54 25.77
CA CYS A 364 0.92 -8.34 26.05
C CYS A 364 1.56 -7.54 27.19
N LYS A 365 1.60 -6.21 27.07
CA LYS A 365 2.05 -5.32 28.13
C LYS A 365 1.18 -4.07 28.24
N ASN A 366 0.61 -3.85 29.42
CA ASN A 366 -0.02 -2.59 29.77
C ASN A 366 1.05 -1.62 30.31
N THR A 367 1.65 -0.84 29.42
CA THR A 367 2.73 0.11 29.73
C THR A 367 2.60 1.32 28.81
N ALA A 368 3.09 2.47 29.25
CA ALA A 368 3.13 3.66 28.40
C ALA A 368 4.08 3.48 27.20
N ARG A 369 5.15 2.66 27.36
CA ARG A 369 6.10 2.38 26.29
C ARG A 369 6.75 1.00 26.44
N VAL A 370 6.86 0.26 25.33
CA VAL A 370 7.61 -1.02 25.26
C VAL A 370 9.11 -0.74 25.08
N SER A 371 9.96 -1.41 25.86
CA SER A 371 11.41 -1.25 25.82
C SER A 371 12.11 -2.30 24.94
N LEU A 372 13.41 -2.13 24.69
CA LEU A 372 14.24 -3.13 24.01
C LEU A 372 14.27 -4.45 24.78
N ASP A 373 14.47 -4.40 26.09
CA ASP A 373 14.57 -5.59 26.95
C ASP A 373 13.31 -6.46 26.87
N ASP A 374 12.15 -5.82 26.69
CA ASP A 374 10.87 -6.50 26.52
C ASP A 374 10.85 -7.35 25.25
N VAL A 375 11.38 -6.82 24.15
CA VAL A 375 11.46 -7.54 22.87
C VAL A 375 12.57 -8.60 22.92
N ALA A 376 13.73 -8.25 23.49
CA ALA A 376 14.89 -9.15 23.58
C ALA A 376 14.59 -10.41 24.38
N LYS A 377 13.84 -10.28 25.49
CA LYS A 377 13.38 -11.42 26.27
C LYS A 377 12.55 -12.40 25.44
N GLU A 378 11.57 -11.88 24.69
CA GLU A 378 10.71 -12.72 23.85
C GLU A 378 11.50 -13.39 22.72
N VAL A 379 12.41 -12.66 22.08
CA VAL A 379 13.32 -13.24 21.07
C VAL A 379 14.11 -14.41 21.66
N GLY A 380 14.63 -14.30 22.88
CA GLY A 380 15.35 -15.40 23.54
C GLY A 380 14.48 -16.64 23.79
N LEU A 381 13.18 -16.46 24.06
CA LEU A 381 12.24 -17.57 24.31
C LEU A 381 11.91 -18.39 23.06
N THR A 382 12.12 -17.82 21.86
CA THR A 382 11.81 -18.51 20.59
C THR A 382 12.54 -19.84 20.43
N HIS A 383 13.77 -19.96 20.95
CA HIS A 383 14.54 -21.19 20.89
C HIS A 383 13.89 -22.36 21.64
N PHE A 384 13.17 -22.07 22.73
CA PHE A 384 12.44 -23.06 23.53
C PHE A 384 11.06 -23.32 22.96
N LEU A 385 10.34 -22.25 22.61
CA LEU A 385 8.95 -22.33 22.15
C LEU A 385 8.82 -22.78 20.69
N LYS A 386 9.92 -22.70 19.91
CA LYS A 386 9.95 -22.94 18.45
C LYS A 386 8.93 -22.06 17.72
N SER A 387 8.69 -20.86 18.24
CA SER A 387 7.89 -19.81 17.63
C SER A 387 8.67 -19.16 16.50
N ASN A 388 7.97 -18.85 15.41
CA ASN A 388 8.50 -18.08 14.27
C ASN A 388 7.81 -16.72 14.13
N VAL A 389 6.75 -16.48 14.91
CA VAL A 389 6.08 -15.18 15.01
C VAL A 389 6.05 -14.75 16.47
N ILE A 390 6.52 -13.54 16.74
CA ILE A 390 6.38 -12.84 18.03
C ILE A 390 5.38 -11.72 17.83
N VAL A 391 4.36 -11.63 18.67
CA VAL A 391 3.44 -10.49 18.69
C VAL A 391 3.65 -9.72 19.99
N MET A 392 4.11 -8.49 19.87
CA MET A 392 4.19 -7.55 20.98
C MET A 392 2.96 -6.65 20.95
N VAL A 393 2.13 -6.71 22.00
CA VAL A 393 0.90 -5.91 22.11
C VAL A 393 1.01 -4.96 23.29
N THR A 394 0.74 -3.67 23.08
CA THR A 394 0.73 -2.68 24.17
C THR A 394 -0.39 -1.67 24.06
N THR A 395 -0.82 -1.12 25.21
CA THR A 395 -1.77 -0.01 25.30
C THR A 395 -1.12 1.36 25.08
N GLY A 396 0.21 1.45 25.17
CA GLY A 396 0.99 2.66 24.92
C GLY A 396 1.71 2.62 23.57
N ASP A 397 2.88 3.24 23.51
CA ASP A 397 3.70 3.29 22.28
C ASP A 397 4.74 2.17 22.22
N ILE A 398 5.18 1.83 21.02
CA ILE A 398 6.44 1.10 20.82
C ILE A 398 7.63 2.07 20.92
N GLY A 399 8.62 1.75 21.75
CA GLY A 399 9.85 2.54 21.86
C GLY A 399 10.76 2.41 20.64
N ASN A 400 11.47 3.48 20.28
CA ASN A 400 12.35 3.48 19.10
C ASN A 400 13.45 2.41 19.17
N GLU A 401 14.09 2.22 20.34
CA GLU A 401 15.10 1.17 20.51
C GLU A 401 14.50 -0.24 20.43
N ALA A 402 13.27 -0.42 20.91
CA ALA A 402 12.54 -1.69 20.77
C ALA A 402 12.25 -2.01 19.30
N ARG A 403 11.81 -1.01 18.53
CA ARG A 403 11.58 -1.12 17.08
C ARG A 403 12.89 -1.42 16.34
N ARG A 404 13.97 -0.69 16.62
CA ARG A 404 15.29 -0.95 16.00
C ARG A 404 15.79 -2.35 16.27
N TYR A 405 15.71 -2.80 17.52
CA TYR A 405 16.12 -4.14 17.90
C TYR A 405 15.30 -5.20 17.17
N ALA A 406 13.98 -5.06 17.14
CA ALA A 406 13.12 -5.97 16.39
C ALA A 406 13.43 -5.99 14.89
N ASN A 407 13.64 -4.82 14.28
CA ASN A 407 14.01 -4.72 12.88
C ASN A 407 15.33 -5.45 12.60
N ARG A 408 16.33 -5.28 13.48
CA ARG A 408 17.61 -5.99 13.37
C ARG A 408 17.45 -7.50 13.47
N ILE A 409 16.69 -7.99 14.44
CA ILE A 409 16.41 -9.42 14.59
C ILE A 409 15.66 -9.97 13.37
N MET A 410 14.66 -9.25 12.86
CA MET A 410 13.91 -9.68 11.67
C MET A 410 14.79 -9.71 10.42
N ALA A 411 15.71 -8.76 10.25
CA ALA A 411 16.66 -8.75 9.13
C ALA A 411 17.66 -9.92 9.20
N ASP A 412 18.10 -10.29 10.41
CA ASP A 412 19.16 -11.29 10.61
C ASP A 412 18.65 -12.72 10.90
N SER A 413 17.32 -12.94 10.98
CA SER A 413 16.73 -14.24 11.34
C SER A 413 15.46 -14.57 10.57
N ASN A 414 14.91 -15.77 10.77
CA ASN A 414 13.63 -16.19 10.20
C ASN A 414 12.40 -15.71 11.00
N LEU A 415 12.60 -14.97 12.10
CA LEU A 415 11.51 -14.48 12.93
C LEU A 415 10.73 -13.36 12.25
N ALA A 416 9.42 -13.33 12.47
CA ALA A 416 8.56 -12.18 12.23
C ALA A 416 8.13 -11.59 13.59
N ILE A 417 8.36 -10.30 13.80
CA ILE A 417 8.00 -9.60 15.03
C ILE A 417 6.94 -8.57 14.70
N VAL A 418 5.69 -8.87 15.04
CA VAL A 418 4.54 -8.00 14.88
C VAL A 418 4.43 -7.10 16.10
N MET A 419 4.32 -5.79 15.89
CA MET A 419 4.10 -4.84 16.99
C MET A 419 2.77 -4.12 16.84
N LEU A 420 1.92 -4.25 17.86
CA LEU A 420 0.63 -3.58 17.97
C LEU A 420 0.67 -2.57 19.12
N ASP A 421 0.42 -1.30 18.81
CA ASP A 421 0.41 -0.20 19.78
C ASP A 421 -1.01 0.21 20.22
N GLY A 422 -1.11 1.20 21.10
CA GLY A 422 -2.39 1.69 21.60
C GLY A 422 -3.31 2.23 20.50
N GLY A 423 -2.75 2.80 19.43
CA GLY A 423 -3.52 3.25 18.27
C GLY A 423 -4.12 2.08 17.49
N ASP A 424 -3.35 1.01 17.31
CA ASP A 424 -3.85 -0.23 16.71
C ASP A 424 -5.00 -0.83 17.53
N LEU A 425 -4.84 -0.88 18.86
CA LEU A 425 -5.88 -1.40 19.76
C LEU A 425 -7.17 -0.57 19.73
N HIS A 426 -7.06 0.76 19.64
CA HIS A 426 -8.20 1.65 19.49
C HIS A 426 -8.96 1.36 18.19
N ASN A 427 -8.25 1.28 17.06
CA ASN A 427 -8.86 0.99 15.76
C ASN A 427 -9.53 -0.40 15.74
N ILE A 428 -8.93 -1.39 16.39
CA ILE A 428 -9.50 -2.74 16.52
C ILE A 428 -10.74 -2.75 17.42
N SER A 429 -10.73 -1.96 18.50
CA SER A 429 -11.89 -1.81 19.37
C SER A 429 -13.07 -1.16 18.63
N ASP A 430 -12.80 -0.14 17.83
CA ASP A 430 -13.83 0.55 17.04
C ASP A 430 -14.36 -0.33 15.90
N SER A 431 -13.46 -1.06 15.24
CA SER A 431 -13.79 -1.98 14.15
C SER A 431 -12.86 -3.20 14.18
N PRO A 432 -13.32 -4.34 14.72
CA PRO A 432 -12.49 -5.55 14.87
C PRO A 432 -11.85 -6.06 13.56
N ALA A 433 -12.45 -5.75 12.41
CA ALA A 433 -11.89 -6.11 11.11
C ALA A 433 -10.55 -5.42 10.80
N THR A 434 -10.26 -4.26 11.43
CA THR A 434 -8.99 -3.53 11.24
C THR A 434 -7.77 -4.30 11.75
N VAL A 435 -7.97 -5.36 12.55
CA VAL A 435 -6.89 -6.26 12.98
C VAL A 435 -6.14 -6.83 11.78
N ILE A 436 -6.84 -7.16 10.69
CA ILE A 436 -6.25 -7.70 9.46
C ILE A 436 -5.23 -6.71 8.90
N ARG A 437 -5.63 -5.43 8.81
CA ARG A 437 -4.79 -4.33 8.32
C ARG A 437 -3.54 -4.15 9.20
N ALA A 438 -3.67 -4.23 10.52
CA ALA A 438 -2.54 -4.09 11.44
C ALA A 438 -1.51 -5.22 11.26
N PHE A 439 -1.97 -6.47 11.13
CA PHE A 439 -1.08 -7.61 10.90
C PHE A 439 -0.45 -7.59 9.50
N GLU A 440 -1.21 -7.23 8.46
CA GLU A 440 -0.68 -7.12 7.10
C GLU A 440 0.40 -6.02 7.01
N ARG A 441 0.18 -4.88 7.69
CA ARG A 441 1.19 -3.82 7.80
C ARG A 441 2.51 -4.34 8.35
N GLU A 442 2.48 -5.05 9.48
CA GLU A 442 3.69 -5.58 10.11
C GLU A 442 4.33 -6.70 9.28
N ALA A 443 3.53 -7.54 8.59
CA ALA A 443 4.04 -8.56 7.69
C ALA A 443 4.80 -7.94 6.49
N ARG A 444 4.21 -6.93 5.84
CA ARG A 444 4.85 -6.18 4.75
C ARG A 444 6.11 -5.46 5.20
N HIS A 445 6.10 -4.91 6.42
CA HIS A 445 7.29 -4.32 7.03
C HIS A 445 8.42 -5.33 7.21
N ALA A 446 8.11 -6.52 7.72
CA ALA A 446 9.08 -7.60 7.86
C ALA A 446 9.65 -8.07 6.50
N MET A 447 8.81 -8.18 5.46
CA MET A 447 9.26 -8.50 4.10
C MET A 447 10.24 -7.44 3.57
N ASN A 448 9.93 -6.16 3.75
CA ASN A 448 10.83 -5.07 3.32
C ASN A 448 12.20 -5.12 4.02
N LEU A 449 12.25 -5.48 5.30
CA LEU A 449 13.51 -5.63 6.04
C LEU A 449 14.34 -6.84 5.59
N LYS A 450 13.70 -7.86 5.01
CA LYS A 450 14.31 -9.12 4.60
C LYS A 450 14.61 -9.18 3.10
N LYS A 451 14.51 -8.04 2.38
CA LYS A 451 14.85 -7.96 0.96
C LYS A 451 16.27 -8.48 0.74
N LEU A 452 16.41 -9.36 -0.25
CA LEU A 452 17.70 -9.87 -0.67
C LEU A 452 18.40 -8.80 -1.51
N ASP A 453 19.68 -8.56 -1.24
CA ASP A 453 20.55 -7.75 -2.11
C ASP A 453 20.90 -8.59 -3.34
N LEU A 454 20.04 -8.54 -4.37
CA LEU A 454 20.15 -9.32 -5.61
C LEU A 454 20.96 -8.61 -6.69
#